data_AF-A0A7V3G0F2-F1
#
_entry.id   AF-A0A7V3G0F2-F1
#
_cell.length_a   1.000
_cell.length_b   1.000
_cell.length_c   1.000
_cell.angle_alpha   90.00
_cell.angle_beta   90.00
_cell.angle_gamma   90.00
#
_symmetry.space_group_name_H-M   'P 1'
#
loop_
_entity.id
_entity.type
_entity.pdbx_description
1 polymer ?
#
loop_
_entity_poly.entity_id
_entity_poly.type
_entity_poly.pdbx_seq_one_letter_code
_entity_poly.pdbx_strand_id
1 'polypeptide(L)'
;MANTNAPPGYPGIPPRWTSSAKSGAGTAVGPQSRVWFTLSHGIINEVYYPTIDQANTRDLGFLITDGSGLFAEEKRHTTSEISPLAPGVPGYRITSTCREGRYRIIKTIVT
;
A
#
# COMPACT_ATOMS: atom_id res chain seq x y z
N MET A 1 -6.19 -33.17 -15.04
CA MET A 1 -6.20 -32.40 -16.30
C MET A 1 -5.50 -31.07 -16.02
N ALA A 2 -4.52 -30.67 -16.83
CA ALA A 2 -3.86 -29.38 -16.64
C ALA A 2 -4.87 -28.25 -16.89
N ASN A 3 -4.93 -27.27 -15.98
CA ASN A 3 -5.85 -26.15 -16.07
C ASN A 3 -5.46 -25.26 -17.28
N THR A 4 -6.23 -25.34 -18.36
CA THR A 4 -5.87 -24.76 -19.68
C THR A 4 -6.04 -23.25 -19.77
N ASN A 5 -6.57 -22.59 -18.73
CA ASN A 5 -6.76 -21.14 -18.66
C ASN A 5 -5.82 -20.45 -17.65
N ALA A 6 -4.63 -21.01 -17.41
CA ALA A 6 -3.63 -20.32 -16.59
C ALA A 6 -3.13 -19.06 -17.31
N PRO A 7 -3.05 -17.89 -16.64
CA PRO A 7 -2.47 -16.69 -17.25
C PRO A 7 -0.99 -16.96 -17.61
N PRO A 8 -0.48 -16.39 -18.71
CA PRO A 8 0.92 -16.56 -19.10
C PRO A 8 1.86 -15.88 -18.10
N GLY A 9 3.14 -16.25 -18.13
CA GLY A 9 4.18 -15.58 -17.34
C GLY A 9 4.59 -16.30 -16.06
N TYR A 10 4.15 -17.54 -15.83
CA TYR A 10 4.71 -18.41 -14.78
C TYR A 10 6.25 -18.51 -14.90
N PRO A 11 7.01 -18.46 -13.79
CA PRO A 11 6.62 -18.37 -12.38
C PRO A 11 6.43 -16.94 -11.85
N GLY A 12 6.40 -15.93 -12.73
CA GLY A 12 6.43 -14.51 -12.37
C GLY A 12 7.85 -13.96 -12.29
N ILE A 13 7.97 -12.63 -12.26
CA ILE A 13 9.25 -11.95 -12.07
C ILE A 13 9.75 -12.14 -10.62
N PRO A 14 11.07 -12.24 -10.37
CA PRO A 14 11.59 -12.32 -9.02
C PRO A 14 11.13 -11.13 -8.15
N PRO A 15 10.53 -11.39 -6.97
CA PRO A 15 10.07 -10.32 -6.09
C PRO A 15 11.26 -9.59 -5.46
N ARG A 16 11.02 -8.34 -5.05
CA ARG A 16 11.96 -7.50 -4.29
C ARG A 16 11.22 -6.91 -3.10
N TRP A 17 11.91 -6.70 -1.99
CA TRP A 17 11.38 -5.92 -0.86
C TRP A 17 11.23 -4.45 -1.22
N THR A 18 10.35 -3.76 -0.49
CA THR A 18 10.22 -2.31 -0.62
C THR A 18 11.35 -1.59 0.12
N SER A 19 11.44 -0.28 -0.05
CA SER A 19 12.40 0.54 0.71
C SER A 19 12.13 0.43 2.21
N SER A 20 13.20 0.35 3.01
CA SER A 20 13.12 0.43 4.48
C SER A 20 12.81 1.84 4.98
N ALA A 21 12.82 2.85 4.11
CA ALA A 21 12.41 4.22 4.45
C ALA A 21 10.88 4.28 4.59
N LYS A 22 10.38 4.06 5.81
CA LYS A 22 8.96 4.09 6.14
C LYS A 22 8.54 5.47 6.62
N SER A 23 7.36 5.90 6.18
CA SER A 23 6.71 7.13 6.61
C SER A 23 5.72 6.90 7.76
N GLY A 24 5.34 5.64 8.01
CA GLY A 24 4.45 5.27 9.11
C GLY A 24 4.39 3.76 9.30
N ALA A 25 4.00 3.34 10.50
CA ALA A 25 3.73 1.95 10.85
C ALA A 25 2.64 1.90 11.92
N GLY A 26 1.81 0.86 11.90
CA GLY A 26 0.73 0.76 12.87
C GLY A 26 0.22 -0.66 13.09
N THR A 27 -0.45 -0.81 14.23
CA THR A 27 -1.17 -2.00 14.67
C THR A 27 -2.16 -1.59 15.76
N ALA A 28 -3.17 -2.42 16.03
CA ALA A 28 -4.13 -2.16 17.10
C ALA A 28 -3.46 -2.34 18.48
N VAL A 29 -4.03 -1.68 19.49
CA VAL A 29 -3.60 -1.89 20.87
C VAL A 29 -4.17 -3.22 21.38
N GLY A 30 -3.30 -4.08 21.90
CA GLY A 30 -3.67 -5.35 22.50
C GLY A 30 -3.60 -6.55 21.53
N PRO A 31 -3.79 -7.77 22.04
CA PRO A 31 -3.48 -9.00 21.29
C PRO A 31 -4.60 -9.47 20.34
N GLN A 32 -5.75 -8.78 20.30
CA GLN A 32 -6.92 -9.20 19.53
C GLN A 32 -6.69 -9.11 18.02
N SER A 33 -5.94 -8.10 17.58
CA SER A 33 -5.50 -7.96 16.19
C SER A 33 -4.02 -8.30 16.10
N ARG A 34 -3.67 -9.22 15.20
CA ARG A 34 -2.28 -9.63 14.92
C ARG A 34 -1.83 -9.12 13.55
N VAL A 35 -2.28 -7.92 13.20
CA VAL A 35 -2.00 -7.30 11.91
C VAL A 35 -1.14 -6.05 12.16
N TRP A 36 -0.01 -6.00 11.49
CA TRP A 36 0.84 -4.80 11.44
C TRP A 36 0.92 -4.32 10.00
N PHE A 37 0.97 -3.01 9.79
CA PHE A 37 1.15 -2.41 8.47
C PHE A 37 2.28 -1.38 8.49
N THR A 38 2.88 -1.16 7.32
CA THR A 38 3.85 -0.09 7.08
C THR A 38 3.43 0.75 5.88
N LEU A 39 3.88 2.00 5.86
CA LEU A 39 3.55 2.99 4.83
C LEU A 39 4.82 3.60 4.25
N SER A 40 4.86 3.79 2.94
CA SER A 40 5.84 4.62 2.23
C SER A 40 5.28 4.99 0.86
N HIS A 41 5.80 6.07 0.26
CA HIS A 41 5.39 6.51 -1.08
C HIS A 41 3.86 6.68 -1.26
N GLY A 42 3.17 7.05 -0.17
CA GLY A 42 1.72 7.23 -0.17
C GLY A 42 0.89 5.96 -0.24
N ILE A 43 1.48 4.77 -0.10
CA ILE A 43 0.78 3.49 -0.16
C ILE A 43 1.05 2.61 1.07
N ILE A 44 0.27 1.54 1.21
CA ILE A 44 0.60 0.46 2.16
C ILE A 44 1.68 -0.40 1.52
N ASN A 45 2.73 -0.73 2.26
CA ASN A 45 3.77 -1.66 1.81
C ASN A 45 3.59 -3.03 2.47
N GLU A 46 4.50 -3.39 3.37
CA GLU A 46 4.43 -4.65 4.10
C GLU A 46 3.29 -4.64 5.10
N VAL A 47 2.47 -5.69 5.03
CA VAL A 47 1.49 -6.08 6.04
C VAL A 47 1.94 -7.42 6.62
N TYR A 48 1.96 -7.52 7.93
CA TYR A 48 2.50 -8.67 8.67
C TYR A 48 1.38 -9.37 9.43
N TYR A 49 1.37 -10.70 9.35
CA TYR A 49 0.44 -11.61 10.02
C TYR A 49 0.94 -13.07 9.94
N PRO A 50 0.75 -13.90 10.97
CA PRO A 50 0.19 -13.60 12.30
C PRO A 50 1.23 -13.07 13.29
N THR A 51 2.50 -12.98 12.88
CA THR A 51 3.62 -12.48 13.68
C THR A 51 4.31 -11.32 12.95
N ILE A 52 4.96 -10.45 13.71
CA ILE A 52 5.56 -9.21 13.19
C ILE A 52 6.75 -9.45 12.22
N ASP A 53 7.31 -10.66 12.22
CA ASP A 53 8.42 -11.08 11.36
C ASP A 53 7.96 -11.75 10.05
N GLN A 54 6.65 -11.97 9.88
CA GLN A 54 6.09 -12.62 8.70
C GLN A 54 5.32 -11.63 7.82
N ALA A 55 5.99 -11.06 6.82
CA ALA A 55 5.35 -10.17 5.84
C ALA A 55 4.55 -10.97 4.79
N ASN A 56 3.29 -10.59 4.55
CA ASN A 56 2.37 -11.24 3.61
C ASN A 56 1.99 -10.36 2.42
N THR A 57 2.23 -9.06 2.51
CA THR A 57 1.99 -8.08 1.43
C THR A 57 3.28 -7.34 1.12
N ARG A 58 3.47 -6.93 -0.14
CA ARG A 58 4.57 -6.03 -0.51
C ARG A 58 4.10 -4.60 -0.74
N ASP A 59 3.10 -4.42 -1.60
CA ASP A 59 2.56 -3.12 -1.99
C ASP A 59 1.04 -3.27 -2.15
N LEU A 60 0.28 -2.33 -1.60
CA LEU A 60 -1.14 -2.16 -1.85
C LEU A 60 -1.40 -0.66 -2.09
N GLY A 61 -1.72 -0.34 -3.35
CA GLY A 61 -2.00 1.01 -3.82
C GLY A 61 -2.94 1.00 -5.02
N PHE A 62 -3.38 2.18 -5.42
CA PHE A 62 -4.33 2.33 -6.52
C PHE A 62 -3.65 2.52 -7.88
N LEU A 63 -4.29 2.01 -8.92
CA LEU A 63 -4.08 2.37 -10.32
C LEU A 63 -5.28 3.18 -10.80
N ILE A 64 -5.03 4.31 -11.46
CA ILE A 64 -6.07 5.21 -11.97
C ILE A 64 -5.95 5.25 -13.50
N THR A 65 -7.09 5.08 -14.17
CA THR A 65 -7.20 5.21 -15.62
C THR A 65 -8.47 5.95 -15.98
N ASP A 66 -8.47 6.60 -17.13
CA ASP A 66 -9.64 7.26 -17.74
C ASP A 66 -10.20 6.46 -18.93
N GLY A 67 -9.61 5.31 -19.27
CA GLY A 67 -9.99 4.53 -20.45
C GLY A 67 -9.60 5.16 -21.79
N SER A 68 -8.95 6.32 -21.79
CA SER A 68 -8.59 7.11 -22.99
C SER A 68 -7.11 7.50 -23.06
N GLY A 69 -6.26 6.99 -22.16
CA GLY A 69 -4.80 7.13 -22.24
C GLY A 69 -4.11 7.37 -20.90
N LEU A 70 -4.84 7.79 -19.86
CA LEU A 70 -4.30 7.85 -18.52
C LEU A 70 -4.05 6.44 -17.98
N PHE A 71 -2.83 6.20 -17.52
CA PHE A 71 -2.50 5.05 -16.68
C PHE A 71 -1.53 5.50 -15.59
N ALA A 72 -2.05 5.73 -14.39
CA ALA A 72 -1.30 6.32 -13.29
C ALA A 72 -1.27 5.39 -12.08
N GLU A 73 -0.07 4.92 -11.73
CA GLU A 73 0.21 4.30 -10.44
C GLU A 73 0.32 5.36 -9.33
N GLU A 74 -0.44 5.21 -8.25
CA GLU A 74 -0.47 6.13 -7.12
C GLU A 74 0.94 6.52 -6.64
N LYS A 75 1.78 5.53 -6.30
CA LYS A 75 3.10 5.76 -5.70
C LYS A 75 4.11 6.47 -6.62
N ARG A 76 3.84 6.52 -7.93
CA ARG A 76 4.75 7.11 -8.94
C ARG A 76 4.26 8.44 -9.46
N HIS A 77 2.96 8.62 -9.62
CA HIS A 77 2.35 9.75 -10.32
C HIS A 77 1.68 10.75 -9.39
N THR A 78 1.74 10.52 -8.07
CA THR A 78 1.20 11.44 -7.07
C THR A 78 2.31 12.04 -6.21
N THR A 79 1.97 13.15 -5.56
CA THR A 79 2.66 13.67 -4.38
C THR A 79 1.77 13.38 -3.19
N SER A 80 2.32 12.71 -2.18
CA SER A 80 1.56 12.20 -1.04
C SER A 80 1.97 12.87 0.26
N GLU A 81 0.97 13.26 1.04
CA GLU A 81 1.12 13.74 2.40
C GLU A 81 0.55 12.69 3.36
N ILE A 82 1.29 12.42 4.44
CA ILE A 82 0.92 11.42 5.46
C ILE A 82 0.88 12.12 6.81
N SER A 83 -0.21 11.93 7.54
CA SER A 83 -0.41 12.51 8.87
C SER A 83 -1.03 11.48 9.82
N PRO A 84 -0.65 11.44 11.11
CA PRO A 84 -1.35 10.62 12.09
C PRO A 84 -2.77 11.15 12.30
N LEU A 85 -3.72 10.27 12.65
CA LEU A 85 -5.11 10.65 12.89
C LEU A 85 -5.29 11.53 14.15
N ALA A 86 -4.43 11.31 15.15
CA ALA A 86 -4.30 12.13 16.35
C ALA A 86 -2.90 11.91 16.97
N PRO A 87 -2.41 12.80 17.85
CA PRO A 87 -1.16 12.58 18.56
C PRO A 87 -1.13 11.23 19.27
N GLY A 88 -0.10 10.42 19.00
CA GLY A 88 0.09 9.11 19.62
C GLY A 88 -0.77 7.97 19.06
N VAL A 89 -1.67 8.22 18.10
CA VAL A 89 -2.49 7.18 17.47
C VAL A 89 -1.75 6.60 16.24
N PRO A 90 -1.44 5.29 16.20
CA PRO A 90 -0.75 4.66 15.07
C PRO A 90 -1.70 4.36 13.89
N GLY A 91 -2.58 5.31 13.58
CA GLY A 91 -3.47 5.32 12.43
C GLY A 91 -3.21 6.58 11.62
N TYR A 92 -3.35 6.49 10.30
CA TYR A 92 -2.86 7.53 9.39
C TYR A 92 -3.90 7.96 8.38
N ARG A 93 -3.91 9.26 8.06
CA ARG A 93 -4.52 9.79 6.84
C ARG A 93 -3.45 10.01 5.79
N ILE A 94 -3.67 9.48 4.59
CA ILE A 94 -2.83 9.68 3.41
C ILE A 94 -3.63 10.46 2.38
N THR A 95 -3.08 11.57 1.91
CA THR A 95 -3.64 12.35 0.79
C THR A 95 -2.65 12.34 -0.36
N SER A 96 -2.99 11.64 -1.44
CA SER A 96 -2.18 11.52 -2.65
C SER A 96 -2.81 12.37 -3.76
N THR A 97 -2.15 13.46 -4.17
CA THR A 97 -2.60 14.34 -5.25
C THR A 97 -1.83 14.03 -6.53
N CYS A 98 -2.53 13.80 -7.64
CA CYS A 98 -1.90 13.60 -8.95
C CYS A 98 -1.01 14.81 -9.30
N ARG A 99 0.21 14.56 -9.79
CA ARG A 99 1.14 15.63 -10.18
C ARG A 99 0.62 16.49 -11.33
N GLU A 100 -0.28 15.95 -12.15
CA GLU A 100 -0.99 16.67 -13.22
C GLU A 100 -2.31 17.30 -12.74
N GLY A 101 -2.64 17.22 -11.45
CA GLY A 101 -3.84 17.85 -10.87
C GLY A 101 -5.17 17.18 -11.21
N ARG A 102 -5.16 16.01 -11.85
CA ARG A 102 -6.38 15.35 -12.38
C ARG A 102 -7.26 14.67 -11.35
N TYR A 103 -6.67 14.20 -10.24
CA TYR A 103 -7.38 13.47 -9.20
C TYR A 103 -6.67 13.59 -7.85
N ARG A 104 -7.40 13.24 -6.79
CA ARG A 104 -6.88 13.10 -5.42
C ARG A 104 -7.45 11.85 -4.77
N ILE A 105 -6.58 11.10 -4.10
CA ILE A 105 -6.94 9.91 -3.33
C ILE A 105 -6.74 10.25 -1.86
N ILE A 106 -7.74 9.98 -1.03
CA ILE A 106 -7.66 10.16 0.42
C ILE A 106 -7.93 8.80 1.06
N LYS A 107 -7.00 8.35 1.89
CA LYS A 107 -7.07 7.05 2.58
C LYS A 107 -6.94 7.27 4.08
N THR A 108 -7.71 6.50 4.84
CA THR A 108 -7.53 6.35 6.29
C THR A 108 -7.10 4.92 6.55
N ILE A 109 -5.93 4.74 7.18
CA ILE A 109 -5.33 3.44 7.45
C ILE A 109 -5.38 3.18 8.96
N VAL A 110 -6.05 2.09 9.34
CA VAL A 110 -6.26 1.62 10.73
C VAL A 110 -6.33 0.09 10.75
N THR A 111 -6.23 -0.50 11.95
CA THR A 111 -6.38 -1.93 12.23
C THR A 111 -7.20 -2.14 13.49
#